data_AF-A0A1V5YVP1-F1
#
_entry.id   AF-A0A1V5YVP1-F1
#
_cell.length_a   1.000
_cell.length_b   1.000
_cell.length_c   1.000
_cell.angle_alpha   90.00
_cell.angle_beta   90.00
_cell.angle_gamma   90.00
#
_symmetry.space_group_name_H-M   'P 1'
#
loop_
_entity.id
_entity.type
_entity.pdbx_description
1 polymer ?
#
loop_
_entity_poly.entity_id
_entity_poly.type
_entity_poly.pdbx_seq_one_letter_code
_entity_poly.pdbx_strand_id
1 'polypeptide(L)'
;MYYPNCLEYKNNIEEICYDQDHIDKVWDEIKQIIPEYFQKFTDTESGNSVQESELEKLAAKFGSTSKPKSKPKNAKIILERLLKETIEDFEKERNSYQEIFDLESLEEYRHDVNSFKNTILKNQIPIIRKTLQNKQAKELDKFRSAFNSAQPGHLFDITYNIVKLANKLRKEQYDGKNFESIDSCSKLDYHKFDEEDYTAFGVIGGGIKSQFIYRLFPEMFPSRSREAVWALYYLSNKKKFGCKEDSQFLMINAKEGTTQQNYFYPYGIFAFYALRIFNKLKELYALQGISLPVEYRFVVVDGFLSFVSRCHQTEIDILKQNSQNYHYDY
;
A
#
# COMPACT_ATOMS: atom_id res chain seq x y z
N MET A 1 15.97 10.97 25.94
CA MET A 1 14.98 12.06 26.08
C MET A 1 13.61 11.38 26.17
N TYR A 2 13.03 11.32 27.36
CA TYR A 2 11.73 10.69 27.61
C TYR A 2 10.63 11.63 27.10
N TYR A 3 9.79 11.17 26.18
CA TYR A 3 8.59 11.89 25.74
C TYR A 3 7.40 11.37 26.55
N PRO A 4 6.86 12.12 27.52
CA PRO A 4 5.71 11.69 28.29
C PRO A 4 4.42 12.00 27.51
N ASN A 5 3.47 11.05 27.56
CA ASN A 5 2.06 11.16 27.15
C ASN A 5 1.71 11.00 25.66
N CYS A 6 2.24 9.97 25.01
CA CYS A 6 1.46 9.19 24.04
C CYS A 6 1.14 7.85 24.69
N LEU A 7 -0.10 7.35 24.56
CA LEU A 7 -0.41 5.95 24.89
C LEU A 7 0.71 5.07 24.33
N GLU A 8 1.31 4.22 25.17
CA GLU A 8 2.36 3.27 24.81
C GLU A 8 1.80 2.27 23.78
N TYR A 9 1.65 2.68 22.54
CA TYR A 9 1.66 1.75 21.43
C TYR A 9 3.09 1.24 21.36
N LYS A 10 3.37 0.12 22.05
CA LYS A 10 4.45 -0.76 21.58
C LYS A 10 4.21 -0.94 20.09
N ASN A 11 5.22 -0.70 19.27
CA ASN A 11 5.20 -0.55 17.81
C ASN A 11 4.68 -1.78 17.03
N ASN A 12 3.57 -2.38 17.43
CA ASN A 12 3.16 -3.69 16.98
C ASN A 12 1.64 -3.85 16.98
N ILE A 13 1.16 -4.61 16.00
CA ILE A 13 -0.18 -5.20 16.05
C ILE A 13 -0.27 -6.25 17.17
N GLU A 14 -1.49 -6.62 17.54
CA GLU A 14 -1.73 -7.64 18.56
C GLU A 14 -1.04 -8.97 18.22
N GLU A 15 -0.45 -9.64 19.23
CA GLU A 15 0.35 -10.87 19.07
C GLU A 15 -0.36 -11.97 18.25
N ILE A 16 -1.68 -12.12 18.42
CA ILE A 16 -2.50 -13.08 17.66
C ILE A 16 -2.35 -12.91 16.14
N CYS A 17 -2.03 -11.70 15.68
CA CYS A 17 -1.90 -11.41 14.26
C CYS A 17 -0.66 -12.06 13.61
N TYR A 18 0.31 -12.50 14.42
CA TYR A 18 1.49 -13.23 13.98
C TYR A 18 1.24 -14.74 13.86
N ASP A 19 0.15 -15.25 14.43
CA ASP A 19 -0.18 -16.67 14.38
C ASP A 19 -0.60 -17.09 12.97
N GLN A 20 -0.05 -18.19 12.46
CA GLN A 20 -0.35 -18.69 11.11
C GLN A 20 -1.85 -19.01 10.94
N ASP A 21 -2.49 -19.58 11.96
CA ASP A 21 -3.94 -19.83 11.97
C ASP A 21 -4.76 -18.55 11.85
N HIS A 22 -4.31 -17.45 12.46
CA HIS A 22 -4.96 -16.15 12.32
C HIS A 22 -4.77 -15.61 10.91
N ILE A 23 -3.55 -15.68 10.39
CA ILE A 23 -3.22 -15.24 9.02
C ILE A 23 -4.09 -15.99 7.99
N ASP A 24 -4.28 -17.29 8.18
CA ASP A 24 -5.10 -18.11 7.30
C ASP A 24 -6.59 -17.78 7.40
N LYS A 25 -7.12 -17.52 8.59
CA LYS A 25 -8.51 -17.05 8.77
C LYS A 25 -8.77 -15.72 8.07
N VAL A 26 -7.83 -14.78 8.15
CA VAL A 26 -7.93 -13.47 7.51
C VAL A 26 -7.86 -13.62 6.00
N TRP A 27 -6.93 -14.45 5.51
CA TRP A 27 -6.83 -14.77 4.09
C TRP A 27 -8.10 -15.45 3.56
N ASP A 28 -8.68 -16.35 4.34
CA ASP A 28 -9.91 -17.05 3.98
C ASP A 28 -11.09 -16.11 3.74
N GLU A 29 -11.14 -14.98 4.43
CA GLU A 29 -12.11 -13.92 4.12
C GLU A 29 -11.70 -13.14 2.86
N ILE A 30 -10.46 -12.65 2.82
CA ILE A 30 -9.93 -11.84 1.71
C ILE A 30 -10.14 -12.55 0.37
N LYS A 31 -9.81 -13.84 0.29
CA LYS A 31 -9.90 -14.63 -0.96
C LYS A 31 -11.33 -14.72 -1.52
N GLN A 32 -12.34 -14.68 -0.66
CA GLN A 32 -13.75 -14.75 -1.05
C GLN A 32 -14.27 -13.41 -1.56
N ILE A 33 -13.71 -12.31 -1.06
CA ILE A 33 -14.13 -10.94 -1.40
C ILE A 33 -13.42 -10.42 -2.66
N ILE A 34 -12.20 -10.89 -2.97
CA ILE A 34 -11.44 -10.47 -4.17
C ILE A 34 -12.26 -10.55 -5.47
N PRO A 35 -12.98 -11.66 -5.79
CA PRO A 35 -13.74 -11.75 -7.04
C PRO A 35 -14.78 -10.63 -7.22
N GLU A 36 -15.42 -10.19 -6.13
CA GLU A 36 -16.39 -9.09 -6.18
C GLU A 36 -15.72 -7.77 -6.60
N TYR A 37 -14.60 -7.42 -5.97
CA TYR A 37 -13.86 -6.21 -6.34
C TYR A 37 -13.20 -6.34 -7.71
N PHE A 38 -12.76 -7.52 -8.12
CA PHE A 38 -12.20 -7.75 -9.45
C PHE A 38 -13.24 -7.52 -10.55
N GLN A 39 -14.47 -7.97 -10.33
CA GLN A 39 -15.59 -7.70 -11.23
C GLN A 39 -15.86 -6.19 -11.29
N LYS A 40 -15.97 -5.50 -10.14
CA LYS A 40 -16.13 -4.04 -10.10
C LYS A 40 -14.97 -3.30 -10.77
N PHE A 41 -13.74 -3.76 -10.60
CA PHE A 41 -12.53 -3.19 -11.22
C PHE A 41 -12.63 -3.23 -12.75
N THR A 42 -13.15 -4.33 -13.29
CA THR A 42 -13.35 -4.51 -14.73
C THR A 42 -14.54 -3.67 -15.22
N ASP A 43 -15.69 -3.77 -14.55
CA ASP A 43 -16.93 -3.12 -14.98
C ASP A 43 -16.83 -1.60 -14.97
N THR A 44 -16.15 -1.05 -13.97
CA THR A 44 -15.94 0.40 -13.82
C THR A 44 -14.68 0.89 -14.53
N GLU A 45 -13.90 0.02 -15.16
CA GLU A 45 -12.62 0.37 -15.78
C GLU A 45 -11.69 1.09 -14.78
N SER A 46 -11.46 0.47 -13.62
CA SER A 46 -10.69 1.02 -12.48
C SER A 46 -11.30 2.30 -11.87
N GLY A 47 -12.63 2.40 -11.86
CA GLY A 47 -13.37 3.53 -11.30
C GLY A 47 -13.53 4.72 -12.25
N ASN A 48 -13.10 4.60 -13.51
CA ASN A 48 -13.23 5.66 -14.52
C ASN A 48 -14.63 5.74 -15.16
N SER A 49 -15.47 4.73 -14.94
CA SER A 49 -16.85 4.68 -15.45
C SER A 49 -17.85 4.34 -14.34
N VAL A 50 -19.05 4.90 -14.45
CA VAL A 50 -20.16 4.68 -13.51
C VAL A 50 -20.71 3.27 -13.69
N GLN A 51 -21.03 2.59 -12.57
CA GLN A 51 -21.67 1.28 -12.64
C GLN A 51 -23.06 1.37 -13.26
N GLU A 52 -23.44 0.37 -14.05
CA GLU A 52 -24.77 0.30 -14.66
C GLU A 52 -25.89 0.33 -13.60
N SER A 53 -25.67 -0.29 -12.44
CA SER A 53 -26.62 -0.27 -11.32
C SER A 53 -26.88 1.14 -10.77
N GLU A 54 -25.88 2.02 -10.79
CA GLU A 54 -26.05 3.42 -10.40
C GLU A 54 -26.74 4.24 -11.49
N LEU A 55 -26.44 3.97 -12.76
CA LEU A 55 -27.14 4.55 -13.89
C LEU A 55 -28.63 4.15 -13.88
N GLU A 56 -28.95 2.90 -13.56
CA GLU A 56 -30.33 2.42 -13.39
C GLU A 56 -31.04 3.12 -12.22
N LYS A 57 -30.38 3.27 -11.06
CA LYS A 57 -30.92 4.03 -9.91
C LYS A 57 -31.18 5.50 -10.27
N LEU A 58 -30.27 6.12 -11.01
CA LEU A 58 -30.42 7.51 -11.45
C LEU A 58 -31.57 7.63 -12.45
N ALA A 59 -31.62 6.76 -13.46
CA ALA A 59 -32.69 6.72 -14.46
C ALA A 59 -34.07 6.53 -13.80
N ALA A 60 -34.17 5.65 -12.81
CA ALA A 60 -35.39 5.44 -12.02
C ALA A 60 -35.79 6.70 -11.23
N LYS A 61 -34.82 7.40 -10.60
CA LYS A 61 -35.09 8.67 -9.90
C LYS A 61 -35.62 9.77 -10.83
N PHE A 62 -35.24 9.75 -12.10
CA PHE A 62 -35.71 10.69 -13.12
C PHE A 62 -36.93 10.19 -13.91
N GLY A 63 -37.57 9.09 -13.49
CA GLY A 63 -38.80 8.58 -14.10
C GLY A 63 -38.60 7.90 -15.46
N SER A 64 -37.36 7.56 -15.82
CA SER A 64 -37.06 6.84 -17.05
C SER A 64 -37.26 5.34 -16.87
N THR A 65 -38.06 4.72 -17.73
CA THR A 65 -38.30 3.27 -17.75
C THR A 65 -37.38 2.51 -18.71
N SER A 66 -36.59 3.23 -19.51
CA SER A 66 -35.65 2.64 -20.46
C SER A 66 -34.34 2.28 -19.75
N LYS A 67 -33.99 0.99 -19.79
CA LYS A 67 -32.66 0.55 -19.39
C LYS A 67 -31.63 1.13 -20.35
N PRO A 68 -30.61 1.88 -19.87
CA PRO A 68 -29.54 2.33 -20.74
C PRO A 68 -28.87 1.11 -21.38
N LYS A 69 -28.87 1.05 -22.72
CA LYS A 69 -28.19 -0.02 -23.46
C LYS A 69 -26.70 0.25 -23.40
N SER A 70 -25.97 -0.42 -22.50
CA SER A 70 -24.52 -0.46 -22.58
C SER A 70 -24.09 -1.39 -23.71
N LYS A 71 -22.98 -1.05 -24.38
CA LYS A 71 -22.33 -2.00 -25.28
C LYS A 71 -21.74 -3.12 -24.42
N PRO A 72 -21.80 -4.39 -24.88
CA PRO A 72 -21.11 -5.48 -24.19
C PRO A 72 -19.62 -5.12 -24.08
N LYS A 73 -19.16 -4.94 -22.84
CA LYS A 73 -17.77 -4.64 -22.53
C LYS A 73 -16.96 -5.92 -22.69
N ASN A 74 -15.88 -5.86 -23.47
CA ASN A 74 -14.95 -6.98 -23.58
C ASN A 74 -13.97 -6.91 -22.41
N ALA A 75 -14.21 -7.74 -21.39
CA ALA A 75 -13.42 -7.79 -20.16
C ALA A 75 -11.92 -7.96 -20.44
N LYS A 76 -11.55 -8.81 -21.41
CA LYS A 76 -10.15 -9.02 -21.81
C LYS A 76 -9.49 -7.71 -22.28
N ILE A 77 -10.13 -6.99 -23.21
CA ILE A 77 -9.59 -5.72 -23.74
C ILE A 77 -9.44 -4.67 -22.63
N ILE A 78 -10.42 -4.59 -21.74
CA ILE A 78 -10.38 -3.66 -20.60
C ILE A 78 -9.21 -4.01 -19.68
N LEU A 79 -9.10 -5.27 -19.28
CA LEU A 79 -8.06 -5.73 -18.36
C LEU A 79 -6.65 -5.59 -18.96
N GLU A 80 -6.47 -5.88 -20.25
CA GLU A 80 -5.19 -5.66 -20.95
C GLU A 80 -4.81 -4.17 -20.95
N ARG A 81 -5.79 -3.29 -21.22
CA ARG A 81 -5.57 -1.84 -21.18
C ARG A 81 -5.22 -1.37 -19.77
N LEU A 82 -5.99 -1.76 -18.75
CA LEU A 82 -5.75 -1.39 -17.36
C LEU A 82 -4.39 -1.88 -16.86
N LEU A 83 -3.99 -3.11 -17.24
CA LEU A 83 -2.68 -3.66 -16.92
C LEU A 83 -1.56 -2.81 -17.53
N LYS A 84 -1.69 -2.47 -18.82
CA LYS A 84 -0.74 -1.62 -19.53
C LYS A 84 -0.63 -0.24 -18.87
N GLU A 85 -1.75 0.43 -18.61
CA GLU A 85 -1.79 1.74 -17.95
C GLU A 85 -1.12 1.70 -16.56
N THR A 86 -1.39 0.66 -15.78
CA THR A 86 -0.80 0.50 -14.44
C THR A 86 0.73 0.33 -14.50
N ILE A 87 1.23 -0.45 -15.46
CA ILE A 87 2.67 -0.63 -15.68
C ILE A 87 3.31 0.67 -16.19
N GLU A 88 2.68 1.36 -17.13
CA GLU A 88 3.18 2.64 -17.64
C GLU A 88 3.24 3.71 -16.54
N ASP A 89 2.23 3.79 -15.68
CA ASP A 89 2.20 4.68 -14.52
C ASP A 89 3.28 4.34 -13.49
N PHE A 90 3.55 3.05 -13.31
CA PHE A 90 4.67 2.61 -12.49
C PHE A 90 6.00 3.09 -13.11
N GLU A 91 6.25 2.83 -14.38
CA GLU A 91 7.55 3.13 -15.01
C GLU A 91 7.90 4.63 -15.06
N LYS A 92 6.89 5.53 -15.13
CA LYS A 92 7.10 7.00 -15.13
C LYS A 92 8.02 7.52 -14.02
N GLU A 93 8.01 6.88 -12.86
CA GLU A 93 8.78 7.35 -11.70
C GLU A 93 9.93 6.40 -11.34
N ARG A 94 10.01 5.22 -11.95
CA ARG A 94 10.90 4.13 -11.51
C ARG A 94 12.38 4.48 -11.66
N ASN A 95 12.76 5.09 -12.79
CA ASN A 95 14.17 5.39 -13.10
C ASN A 95 14.85 6.18 -11.98
N SER A 96 14.16 7.17 -11.41
CA SER A 96 14.71 7.97 -10.30
C SER A 96 15.11 7.11 -9.08
N TYR A 97 14.35 6.07 -8.77
CA TYR A 97 14.69 5.15 -7.69
C TYR A 97 15.86 4.25 -8.09
N GLN A 98 15.90 3.77 -9.34
CA GLN A 98 16.98 2.88 -9.81
C GLN A 98 18.34 3.59 -9.85
N GLU A 99 18.39 4.83 -10.32
CA GLU A 99 19.63 5.62 -10.40
C GLU A 99 20.14 5.99 -9.00
N ILE A 100 19.25 6.45 -8.12
CA ILE A 100 19.62 6.96 -6.79
C ILE A 100 19.92 5.83 -5.81
N PHE A 101 19.20 4.70 -5.90
CA PHE A 101 19.37 3.55 -5.01
C PHE A 101 20.21 2.43 -5.64
N ASP A 102 20.95 2.73 -6.70
CA ASP A 102 22.10 1.91 -7.04
C ASP A 102 23.13 1.97 -5.90
N LEU A 103 23.74 0.83 -5.56
CA LEU A 103 24.65 0.75 -4.41
C LEU A 103 25.94 1.52 -4.64
N GLU A 104 26.40 1.66 -5.88
CA GLU A 104 27.58 2.47 -6.22
C GLU A 104 27.24 3.96 -6.07
N SER A 105 26.10 4.40 -6.63
CA SER A 105 25.59 5.77 -6.45
C SER A 105 25.45 6.16 -4.97
N LEU A 106 24.88 5.27 -4.16
CA LEU A 106 24.74 5.51 -2.72
C LEU A 106 26.10 5.66 -2.02
N GLU A 107 27.10 4.89 -2.43
CA GLU A 107 28.43 4.99 -1.83
C GLU A 107 29.10 6.32 -2.15
N GLU A 108 28.86 6.90 -3.33
CA GLU A 108 29.29 8.27 -3.65
C GLU A 108 28.59 9.31 -2.77
N TYR A 109 27.28 9.16 -2.55
CA TYR A 109 26.51 10.08 -1.70
C TYR A 109 26.93 10.06 -0.23
N ARG A 110 27.63 9.00 0.24
CA ARG A 110 28.21 8.93 1.58
C ARG A 110 29.16 10.10 1.85
N HIS A 111 29.84 10.61 0.83
CA HIS A 111 30.80 11.72 0.97
C HIS A 111 30.14 13.07 1.25
N ASP A 112 28.87 13.26 0.87
CA ASP A 112 28.08 14.47 1.16
C ASP A 112 26.62 14.13 1.50
N VAL A 113 26.44 13.61 2.73
CA VAL A 113 25.12 13.27 3.26
C VAL A 113 24.18 14.49 3.38
N ASN A 114 24.71 15.71 3.46
CA ASN A 114 23.91 16.93 3.48
C ASN A 114 23.24 17.16 2.12
N SER A 115 24.00 17.05 1.03
CA SER A 115 23.45 17.11 -0.33
C SER A 115 22.52 15.93 -0.60
N PHE A 116 22.85 14.72 -0.14
CA PHE A 116 21.97 13.57 -0.24
C PHE A 116 20.57 13.85 0.35
N LYS A 117 20.48 14.35 1.59
CA LYS A 117 19.19 14.71 2.19
C LYS A 117 18.50 15.85 1.43
N ASN A 118 19.19 16.98 1.26
CA ASN A 118 18.55 18.24 0.88
C ASN A 118 18.32 18.40 -0.63
N THR A 119 19.01 17.60 -1.44
CA THR A 119 18.92 17.60 -2.90
C THR A 119 18.32 16.31 -3.40
N ILE A 120 18.94 15.17 -3.10
CA ILE A 120 18.60 13.87 -3.68
C ILE A 120 17.28 13.34 -3.09
N LEU A 121 17.24 13.04 -1.79
CA LEU A 121 16.03 12.56 -1.13
C LEU A 121 14.87 13.55 -1.24
N LYS A 122 15.14 14.84 -1.00
CA LYS A 122 14.10 15.88 -0.96
C LYS A 122 13.44 16.11 -2.33
N ASN A 123 14.23 16.18 -3.41
CA ASN A 123 13.75 16.67 -4.70
C ASN A 123 13.72 15.60 -5.79
N GLN A 124 14.47 14.51 -5.66
CA GLN A 124 14.59 13.51 -6.72
C GLN A 124 13.86 12.22 -6.39
N ILE A 125 13.70 11.86 -5.10
CA ILE A 125 12.87 10.72 -4.70
C ILE A 125 11.37 11.10 -4.71
N PRO A 126 10.56 10.57 -5.64
CA PRO A 126 9.20 11.05 -5.88
C PRO A 126 8.28 10.98 -4.66
N ILE A 127 8.30 9.90 -3.87
CA ILE A 127 7.42 9.75 -2.69
C ILE A 127 7.74 10.79 -1.60
N ILE A 128 9.02 11.07 -1.35
CA ILE A 128 9.45 12.09 -0.39
C ILE A 128 9.09 13.48 -0.93
N ARG A 129 9.48 13.77 -2.18
CA ARG A 129 9.19 15.06 -2.83
C ARG A 129 7.70 15.39 -2.78
N LYS A 130 6.84 14.48 -3.24
CA LYS A 130 5.38 14.67 -3.27
C LYS A 130 4.81 14.91 -1.86
N THR A 131 5.31 14.17 -0.87
CA THR A 131 4.87 14.32 0.53
C THR A 131 5.29 15.67 1.11
N LEU A 132 6.49 16.16 0.80
CA LEU A 132 6.97 17.49 1.23
C LEU A 132 6.24 18.64 0.52
N GLN A 133 5.90 18.46 -0.76
CA GLN A 133 5.28 19.47 -1.61
C GLN A 133 3.76 19.57 -1.43
N ASN A 134 3.08 18.52 -0.94
CA ASN A 134 1.65 18.57 -0.66
C ASN A 134 1.35 19.44 0.58
N LYS A 135 1.27 20.76 0.39
CA LYS A 135 0.99 21.75 1.44
C LYS A 135 -0.47 21.77 1.90
N GLN A 136 -1.38 21.16 1.14
CA GLN A 136 -2.81 21.15 1.45
C GLN A 136 -3.16 20.10 2.51
N ALA A 137 -2.45 18.96 2.51
CA ALA A 137 -2.61 17.89 3.49
C ALA A 137 -1.95 18.25 4.84
N LYS A 138 -2.76 18.66 5.82
CA LYS A 138 -2.30 19.05 7.18
C LYS A 138 -1.72 17.87 7.95
N GLU A 139 -2.20 16.66 7.71
CA GLU A 139 -1.68 15.43 8.32
C GLU A 139 -0.20 15.17 7.97
N LEU A 140 0.32 15.80 6.91
CA LEU A 140 1.72 15.72 6.50
C LEU A 140 2.62 16.78 7.17
N ASP A 141 2.08 17.67 8.02
CA ASP A 141 2.90 18.66 8.74
C ASP A 141 3.90 18.00 9.70
N LYS A 142 3.47 16.92 10.38
CA LYS A 142 4.35 16.12 11.22
C LYS A 142 5.53 15.54 10.42
N PHE A 143 5.25 15.02 9.22
CA PHE A 143 6.29 14.51 8.32
C PHE A 143 7.24 15.62 7.86
N ARG A 144 6.72 16.78 7.44
CA ARG A 144 7.54 17.92 7.00
C ARG A 144 8.48 18.39 8.10
N SER A 145 7.96 18.53 9.32
CA SER A 145 8.74 18.90 10.51
C SER A 145 9.83 17.86 10.79
N ALA A 146 9.45 16.58 10.85
CA ALA A 146 10.39 15.48 11.08
C ALA A 146 11.50 15.41 10.01
N PHE A 147 11.16 15.54 8.73
CA PHE A 147 12.14 15.53 7.64
C PHE A 147 13.14 16.68 7.78
N ASN A 148 12.66 17.90 8.07
CA ASN A 148 13.52 19.06 8.22
C ASN A 148 14.49 18.89 9.40
N SER A 149 14.01 18.37 10.54
CA SER A 149 14.82 18.17 11.76
C SER A 149 15.70 16.92 11.74
N ALA A 150 15.42 15.95 10.86
CA ALA A 150 16.17 14.69 10.80
C ALA A 150 17.65 14.91 10.45
N GLN A 151 18.54 14.13 11.06
CA GLN A 151 19.97 14.20 10.77
C GLN A 151 20.26 13.62 9.38
N PRO A 152 20.98 14.33 8.49
CA PRO A 152 21.28 13.86 7.14
C PRO A 152 21.98 12.50 7.11
N GLY A 153 23.00 12.29 7.96
CA GLY A 153 23.71 11.01 8.05
C GLY A 153 22.80 9.86 8.44
N HIS A 154 21.91 10.05 9.42
CA HIS A 154 20.95 9.02 9.82
C HIS A 154 19.98 8.66 8.68
N LEU A 155 19.45 9.63 7.93
CA LEU A 155 18.60 9.35 6.77
C LEU A 155 19.36 8.59 5.67
N PHE A 156 20.64 8.91 5.48
CA PHE A 156 21.51 8.18 4.57
C PHE A 156 21.70 6.73 5.02
N ASP A 157 22.13 6.50 6.26
CA ASP A 157 22.38 5.15 6.79
C ASP A 157 21.14 4.25 6.70
N ILE A 158 19.98 4.77 7.10
CA ILE A 158 18.70 4.03 6.98
C ILE A 158 18.40 3.69 5.51
N THR A 159 18.57 4.65 4.59
CA THR A 159 18.30 4.41 3.16
C THR A 159 19.26 3.36 2.59
N TYR A 160 20.56 3.48 2.91
CA TYR A 160 21.59 2.52 2.50
C TYR A 160 21.29 1.12 3.02
N ASN A 161 20.93 0.99 4.31
CA ASN A 161 20.59 -0.29 4.93
C ASN A 161 19.40 -0.96 4.24
N ILE A 162 18.32 -0.21 3.98
CA ILE A 162 17.13 -0.72 3.28
C ILE A 162 17.51 -1.28 1.91
N VAL A 163 18.25 -0.49 1.11
CA VAL A 163 18.63 -0.87 -0.26
C VAL A 163 19.58 -2.06 -0.25
N LYS A 164 20.55 -2.08 0.67
CA LYS A 164 21.50 -3.19 0.83
C LYS A 164 20.78 -4.49 1.22
N LEU A 165 19.84 -4.44 2.16
CA LEU A 165 19.04 -5.61 2.54
C LEU A 165 18.19 -6.10 1.36
N ALA A 166 17.53 -5.20 0.64
CA ALA A 166 16.71 -5.58 -0.52
C ALA A 166 17.53 -6.28 -1.61
N ASN A 167 18.72 -5.74 -1.94
CA ASN A 167 19.64 -6.36 -2.88
C ASN A 167 20.12 -7.73 -2.40
N LYS A 168 20.44 -7.85 -1.10
CA LYS A 168 20.84 -9.12 -0.49
C LYS A 168 19.73 -10.17 -0.62
N LEU A 169 18.52 -9.84 -0.19
CA LEU A 169 17.36 -10.76 -0.26
C LEU A 169 17.07 -11.15 -1.71
N ARG A 170 17.12 -10.22 -2.65
CA ARG A 170 16.93 -10.53 -4.07
C ARG A 170 17.99 -11.49 -4.60
N LYS A 171 19.25 -11.30 -4.23
CA LYS A 171 20.35 -12.16 -4.69
C LYS A 171 20.30 -13.55 -4.05
N GLU A 172 19.96 -13.63 -2.77
CA GLU A 172 20.11 -14.86 -1.97
C GLU A 172 18.82 -15.69 -1.86
N GLN A 173 17.64 -15.06 -1.94
CA GLN A 173 16.36 -15.70 -1.64
C GLN A 173 15.34 -15.67 -2.79
N TYR A 174 15.46 -14.74 -3.75
CA TYR A 174 14.47 -14.67 -4.83
C TYR A 174 14.65 -15.82 -5.83
N ASP A 175 13.68 -16.73 -5.84
CA ASP A 175 13.51 -17.74 -6.88
C ASP A 175 12.23 -17.47 -7.66
N GLY A 176 12.35 -16.86 -8.84
CA GLY A 176 11.20 -16.49 -9.66
C GLY A 176 10.27 -17.65 -10.04
N LYS A 177 10.74 -18.91 -10.01
CA LYS A 177 9.90 -20.09 -10.30
C LYS A 177 9.05 -20.51 -9.11
N ASN A 178 9.62 -20.41 -7.90
CA ASN A 178 9.00 -20.92 -6.68
C ASN A 178 8.47 -19.82 -5.76
N PHE A 179 8.67 -18.54 -6.10
CA PHE A 179 8.26 -17.40 -5.28
C PHE A 179 6.76 -17.40 -4.97
N GLU A 180 5.92 -17.76 -5.94
CA GLU A 180 4.46 -17.82 -5.79
C GLU A 180 3.98 -19.00 -4.92
N SER A 181 4.87 -19.95 -4.64
CA SER A 181 4.62 -21.16 -3.85
C SER A 181 4.88 -20.95 -2.35
N ILE A 182 5.33 -19.76 -1.94
CA ILE A 182 5.59 -19.44 -0.53
C ILE A 182 4.27 -19.48 0.25
N ASP A 183 4.25 -20.30 1.30
CA ASP A 183 3.06 -20.68 2.07
C ASP A 183 3.00 -20.06 3.48
N SER A 184 4.04 -19.34 3.89
CA SER A 184 4.17 -18.73 5.22
C SER A 184 4.94 -17.41 5.14
N CYS A 185 4.56 -16.44 5.97
CA CYS A 185 5.18 -15.11 5.97
C CYS A 185 6.65 -15.13 6.42
N SER A 186 7.04 -16.09 7.28
CA SER A 186 8.41 -16.25 7.77
C SER A 186 9.40 -16.60 6.67
N LYS A 187 8.96 -17.36 5.64
CA LYS A 187 9.80 -17.72 4.48
C LYS A 187 10.16 -16.53 3.59
N LEU A 188 9.43 -15.40 3.68
CA LEU A 188 9.79 -14.18 2.97
C LEU A 188 10.94 -13.43 3.65
N ASP A 189 11.12 -13.59 4.96
CA ASP A 189 12.17 -12.90 5.74
C ASP A 189 12.05 -11.35 5.74
N TYR A 190 10.87 -10.82 5.38
CA TYR A 190 10.63 -9.38 5.23
C TYR A 190 10.36 -8.66 6.56
N HIS A 191 10.17 -9.39 7.66
CA HIS A 191 10.08 -8.83 9.01
C HIS A 191 11.35 -8.04 9.40
N LYS A 192 12.50 -8.34 8.78
CA LYS A 192 13.74 -7.59 8.94
C LYS A 192 13.59 -6.09 8.64
N PHE A 193 12.73 -5.72 7.68
CA PHE A 193 12.47 -4.31 7.38
C PHE A 193 11.70 -3.58 8.49
N ASP A 194 11.15 -4.29 9.47
CA ASP A 194 10.45 -3.71 10.61
C ASP A 194 11.42 -3.37 11.77
N GLU A 195 12.69 -3.79 11.69
CA GLU A 195 13.73 -3.48 12.68
C GLU A 195 14.14 -1.98 12.66
N GLU A 196 14.73 -1.51 13.76
CA GLU A 196 15.05 -0.08 13.97
C GLU A 196 16.06 0.46 12.94
N ASP A 197 17.03 -0.36 12.52
CA ASP A 197 18.08 -0.01 11.54
C ASP A 197 17.55 0.26 10.12
N TYR A 198 16.25 0.05 9.90
CA TYR A 198 15.55 0.31 8.64
C TYR A 198 14.45 1.37 8.80
N THR A 199 14.40 2.08 9.93
CA THR A 199 13.36 3.06 10.25
C THR A 199 13.98 4.40 10.68
N ALA A 200 13.61 5.47 9.97
CA ALA A 200 13.81 6.83 10.48
C ALA A 200 12.45 7.37 10.95
N PHE A 201 12.21 7.36 12.26
CA PHE A 201 10.89 7.69 12.84
C PHE A 201 10.35 9.04 12.34
N GLY A 202 9.09 9.05 11.91
CA GLY A 202 8.42 10.23 11.35
C GLY A 202 8.81 10.57 9.90
N VAL A 203 9.85 9.93 9.34
CA VAL A 203 10.34 10.20 7.98
C VAL A 203 10.32 8.93 7.12
N ILE A 204 11.17 7.94 7.39
CA ILE A 204 11.22 6.68 6.64
C ILE A 204 10.50 5.61 7.46
N GLY A 205 9.17 5.60 7.35
CA GLY A 205 8.31 4.56 7.92
C GLY A 205 7.99 3.45 6.92
N GLY A 206 7.16 2.50 7.32
CA GLY A 206 6.82 1.30 6.53
C GLY A 206 6.33 1.60 5.11
N GLY A 207 5.57 2.68 4.89
CA GLY A 207 5.08 3.04 3.54
C GLY A 207 6.17 3.60 2.61
N ILE A 208 7.10 4.40 3.14
CA ILE A 208 8.19 4.96 2.33
C ILE A 208 9.26 3.89 2.05
N LYS A 209 9.65 3.11 3.06
CA LYS A 209 10.64 2.04 2.86
C LYS A 209 10.13 0.97 1.89
N SER A 210 8.86 0.56 1.99
CA SER A 210 8.29 -0.39 1.04
C SER A 210 8.26 0.16 -0.38
N GLN A 211 8.02 1.47 -0.53
CA GLN A 211 8.04 2.11 -1.84
C GLN A 211 9.44 2.10 -2.46
N PHE A 212 10.51 2.25 -1.66
CA PHE A 212 11.87 2.19 -2.17
C PHE A 212 12.17 0.84 -2.82
N ILE A 213 11.91 -0.23 -2.09
CA ILE A 213 12.25 -1.60 -2.51
C ILE A 213 11.27 -2.14 -3.56
N TYR A 214 10.00 -1.70 -3.54
CA TYR A 214 9.02 -1.97 -4.60
C TYR A 214 9.43 -1.36 -5.95
N ARG A 215 10.01 -0.16 -5.94
CA ARG A 215 10.46 0.51 -7.17
C ARG A 215 11.71 -0.14 -7.75
N LEU A 216 12.57 -0.68 -6.90
CA LEU A 216 13.74 -1.47 -7.34
C LEU A 216 13.32 -2.83 -7.89
N PHE A 217 12.56 -3.60 -7.11
CA PHE A 217 12.25 -5.00 -7.39
C PHE A 217 10.74 -5.29 -7.25
N PRO A 218 9.91 -4.78 -8.18
CA PRO A 218 8.45 -4.95 -8.16
C PRO A 218 7.99 -6.41 -8.31
N GLU A 219 8.87 -7.30 -8.75
CA GLU A 219 8.66 -8.73 -8.76
C GLU A 219 8.64 -9.34 -7.34
N MET A 220 9.34 -8.72 -6.40
CA MET A 220 9.68 -9.31 -5.10
C MET A 220 9.05 -8.56 -3.91
N PHE A 221 8.96 -7.23 -3.98
CA PHE A 221 8.53 -6.40 -2.86
C PHE A 221 7.25 -5.63 -3.18
N PRO A 222 6.16 -5.81 -2.40
CA PRO A 222 4.96 -4.99 -2.56
C PRO A 222 5.07 -3.63 -1.89
N SER A 223 4.34 -2.65 -2.43
CA SER A 223 4.17 -1.35 -1.78
C SER A 223 3.12 -1.43 -0.67
N ARG A 224 3.53 -1.18 0.57
CA ARG A 224 2.66 -1.08 1.74
C ARG A 224 2.19 0.36 1.93
N SER A 225 1.53 0.90 0.91
CA SER A 225 0.94 2.24 0.92
C SER A 225 -0.18 2.35 1.96
N ARG A 226 -0.62 3.57 2.25
CA ARG A 226 -1.72 3.78 3.21
C ARG A 226 -3.01 3.17 2.66
N GLU A 227 -3.24 3.38 1.36
CA GLU A 227 -4.34 2.87 0.57
C GLU A 227 -4.34 1.33 0.57
N ALA A 228 -3.19 0.69 0.45
CA ALA A 228 -3.09 -0.77 0.47
C ALA A 228 -3.53 -1.37 1.82
N VAL A 229 -3.17 -0.73 2.95
CA VAL A 229 -3.61 -1.20 4.27
C VAL A 229 -5.12 -0.98 4.47
N TRP A 230 -5.66 0.17 4.02
CA TRP A 230 -7.11 0.38 3.96
C TRP A 230 -7.81 -0.67 3.10
N ALA A 231 -7.26 -1.00 1.93
CA ALA A 231 -7.82 -2.02 1.05
C ALA A 231 -7.91 -3.39 1.75
N LEU A 232 -6.94 -3.78 2.56
CA LEU A 232 -7.00 -5.02 3.35
C LEU A 232 -8.13 -4.99 4.40
N TYR A 233 -8.43 -3.84 5.00
CA TYR A 233 -9.60 -3.70 5.88
C TYR A 233 -10.91 -3.99 5.14
N TYR A 234 -11.06 -3.49 3.91
CA TYR A 234 -12.26 -3.75 3.10
C TYR A 234 -12.32 -5.16 2.52
N LEU A 235 -11.18 -5.72 2.08
CA LEU A 235 -11.12 -7.09 1.57
C LEU A 235 -11.36 -8.12 2.66
N SER A 236 -10.97 -7.83 3.90
CA SER A 236 -11.27 -8.67 5.06
C SER A 236 -12.71 -8.50 5.58
N ASN A 237 -13.57 -7.85 4.78
CA ASN A 237 -14.96 -7.60 5.09
C ASN A 237 -15.16 -6.92 6.46
N LYS A 238 -14.17 -6.12 6.87
CA LYS A 238 -14.14 -5.39 8.14
C LYS A 238 -14.29 -6.30 9.37
N LYS A 239 -13.96 -7.59 9.25
CA LYS A 239 -14.06 -8.55 10.35
C LYS A 239 -12.95 -8.33 11.37
N LYS A 240 -13.23 -8.71 12.62
CA LYS A 240 -12.30 -8.50 13.75
C LYS A 240 -11.24 -9.56 13.91
N PHE A 241 -11.53 -10.80 13.50
CA PHE A 241 -10.64 -11.97 13.66
C PHE A 241 -10.11 -12.18 15.08
N GLY A 242 -10.84 -11.74 16.11
CA GLY A 242 -10.43 -11.87 17.51
C GLY A 242 -9.49 -10.78 18.00
N CYS A 243 -9.17 -9.75 17.20
CA CYS A 243 -8.47 -8.55 17.63
C CYS A 243 -9.29 -7.78 18.68
N LYS A 244 -8.64 -7.34 19.75
CA LYS A 244 -9.20 -6.46 20.77
C LYS A 244 -9.42 -5.04 20.24
N GLU A 245 -8.54 -4.57 19.37
CA GLU A 245 -8.59 -3.21 18.79
C GLU A 245 -9.50 -3.11 17.55
N ASP A 246 -10.54 -3.94 17.50
CA ASP A 246 -11.48 -4.10 16.39
C ASP A 246 -10.85 -4.70 15.13
N SER A 247 -9.83 -4.07 14.52
CA SER A 247 -9.20 -4.58 13.29
C SER A 247 -7.69 -4.37 13.29
N GLN A 248 -6.94 -5.41 12.90
CA GLN A 248 -5.48 -5.33 12.74
C GLN A 248 -5.02 -4.28 11.70
N PHE A 249 -5.89 -3.93 10.76
CA PHE A 249 -5.58 -2.99 9.67
C PHE A 249 -5.81 -1.54 10.06
N LEU A 250 -6.43 -1.29 11.22
CA LEU A 250 -6.81 0.04 11.68
C LEU A 250 -6.05 0.42 12.95
N MET A 251 -6.03 1.72 13.21
CA MET A 251 -5.61 2.32 14.46
C MET A 251 -6.71 3.29 14.86
N ILE A 252 -7.42 2.95 15.93
CA ILE A 252 -8.59 3.69 16.40
C ILE A 252 -8.17 4.52 17.61
N ASN A 253 -8.15 5.85 17.46
CA ASN A 253 -7.96 6.76 18.57
C ASN A 253 -9.33 7.19 19.11
N ALA A 254 -9.85 6.43 20.08
CA ALA A 254 -11.14 6.70 20.70
C ALA A 254 -11.22 8.09 21.38
N LYS A 255 -10.09 8.65 21.84
CA LYS A 255 -10.06 9.97 22.50
C LYS A 255 -10.24 11.12 21.51
N GLU A 256 -9.59 11.02 20.35
CA GLU A 256 -9.70 12.02 19.28
C GLU A 256 -10.88 11.72 18.33
N GLY A 257 -11.49 10.55 18.48
CA GLY A 257 -12.54 10.05 17.61
C GLY A 257 -12.09 9.88 16.17
N THR A 258 -10.81 9.53 15.97
CA THR A 258 -10.23 9.33 14.63
C THR A 258 -9.85 7.88 14.42
N THR A 259 -9.94 7.45 13.17
CA THR A 259 -9.44 6.15 12.71
C THR A 259 -8.47 6.36 11.57
N GLN A 260 -7.34 5.68 11.63
CA GLN A 260 -6.34 5.66 10.56
C GLN A 260 -6.05 4.22 10.19
N GLN A 261 -5.47 3.99 9.01
CA GLN A 261 -4.84 2.70 8.73
C GLN A 261 -3.68 2.47 9.71
N ASN A 262 -3.41 1.21 10.01
CA ASN A 262 -2.34 0.85 10.93
C ASN A 262 -0.96 1.17 10.33
N TYR A 263 -0.37 2.29 10.76
CA TYR A 263 0.95 2.74 10.30
C TYR A 263 2.07 1.73 10.61
N PHE A 264 1.90 0.91 11.64
CA PHE A 264 2.85 -0.10 12.14
C PHE A 264 2.54 -1.51 11.62
N TYR A 265 1.63 -1.66 10.64
CA TYR A 265 1.29 -2.96 10.11
C TYR A 265 2.54 -3.71 9.57
N PRO A 266 2.91 -4.89 10.08
CA PRO A 266 4.19 -5.54 9.79
C PRO A 266 4.37 -5.84 8.31
N TYR A 267 5.56 -5.53 7.79
CA TYR A 267 5.80 -5.63 6.35
C TYR A 267 5.78 -7.07 5.87
N GLY A 268 6.29 -8.03 6.65
CA GLY A 268 6.28 -9.45 6.29
C GLY A 268 4.88 -10.03 6.16
N ILE A 269 3.96 -9.68 7.07
CA ILE A 269 2.56 -10.12 7.01
C ILE A 269 1.86 -9.48 5.82
N PHE A 270 2.04 -8.16 5.64
CA PHE A 270 1.49 -7.46 4.48
C PHE A 270 1.93 -8.08 3.15
N ALA A 271 3.24 -8.33 3.01
CA ALA A 271 3.79 -8.86 1.78
C ALA A 271 3.28 -10.27 1.48
N PHE A 272 3.04 -11.06 2.53
CA PHE A 272 2.44 -12.37 2.40
C PHE A 272 0.99 -12.30 1.88
N TYR A 273 0.16 -11.40 2.41
CA TYR A 273 -1.17 -11.17 1.84
C TYR A 273 -1.10 -10.65 0.41
N ALA A 274 -0.20 -9.73 0.10
CA ALA A 274 -0.01 -9.22 -1.26
C ALA A 274 0.35 -10.33 -2.24
N LEU A 275 1.20 -11.30 -1.84
CA LEU A 275 1.54 -12.47 -2.66
C LEU A 275 0.33 -13.36 -2.91
N ARG A 276 -0.44 -13.66 -1.87
CA ARG A 276 -1.68 -14.44 -2.00
C ARG A 276 -2.73 -13.73 -2.87
N ILE A 277 -2.84 -12.41 -2.76
CA ILE A 277 -3.69 -11.58 -3.62
C ILE A 277 -3.22 -11.67 -5.08
N PHE A 278 -1.91 -11.55 -5.34
CA PHE A 278 -1.38 -11.73 -6.69
C PHE A 278 -1.76 -13.08 -7.28
N ASN A 279 -1.57 -14.17 -6.53
CA ASN A 279 -1.93 -15.51 -6.98
C ASN A 279 -3.42 -15.59 -7.35
N LYS A 280 -4.29 -14.98 -6.53
CA LYS A 280 -5.73 -14.92 -6.83
C LYS A 280 -6.06 -14.08 -8.06
N LEU A 281 -5.41 -12.92 -8.23
CA LEU A 281 -5.56 -12.10 -9.42
C LEU A 281 -5.08 -12.85 -10.67
N LYS A 282 -3.96 -13.57 -10.58
CA LYS A 282 -3.43 -14.38 -11.68
C LYS A 282 -4.45 -15.41 -12.18
N GLU A 283 -5.15 -16.10 -11.27
CA GLU A 283 -6.28 -16.99 -11.63
C GLU A 283 -7.38 -16.23 -12.38
N LEU A 284 -7.82 -15.08 -11.85
CA LEU A 284 -8.92 -14.29 -12.40
C LEU A 284 -8.61 -13.69 -13.78
N TYR A 285 -7.38 -13.20 -13.99
CA TYR A 285 -6.90 -12.75 -15.30
C TYR A 285 -6.78 -13.92 -16.29
N ALA A 286 -6.33 -15.10 -15.83
CA ALA A 286 -6.22 -16.29 -16.67
C ALA A 286 -7.59 -16.77 -17.18
N LEU A 287 -8.66 -16.63 -16.39
CA LEU A 287 -10.04 -16.89 -16.83
C LEU A 287 -10.47 -15.99 -18.01
N GLN A 288 -9.84 -14.82 -18.15
CA GLN A 288 -10.04 -13.90 -19.28
C GLN A 288 -9.02 -14.10 -20.41
N GLY A 289 -8.18 -15.13 -20.31
CA GLY A 289 -7.13 -15.44 -21.30
C GLY A 289 -5.97 -14.43 -21.27
N ILE A 290 -5.66 -13.88 -20.10
CA ILE A 290 -4.53 -12.95 -19.87
C ILE A 290 -3.53 -13.60 -18.91
N SER A 291 -2.26 -13.60 -19.29
CA SER A 291 -1.17 -13.96 -18.39
C SER A 291 -0.58 -12.71 -17.75
N LEU A 292 -0.47 -12.69 -16.43
CA LEU A 292 0.16 -11.57 -15.72
C LEU A 292 1.70 -11.64 -15.83
N PRO A 293 2.38 -10.51 -16.09
CA PRO A 293 3.84 -10.44 -16.09
C PRO A 293 4.39 -10.55 -14.66
N VAL A 294 5.23 -11.55 -14.41
CA VAL A 294 5.79 -11.85 -13.07
C VAL A 294 6.79 -10.79 -12.61
N GLU A 295 7.43 -10.10 -13.56
CA GLU A 295 8.33 -8.98 -13.31
C GLU A 295 7.61 -7.73 -12.77
N TYR A 296 6.29 -7.65 -12.94
CA TYR A 296 5.44 -6.57 -12.43
C TYR A 296 4.42 -7.09 -11.40
N ARG A 297 4.71 -8.24 -10.77
CA ARG A 297 3.84 -8.94 -9.82
C ARG A 297 3.11 -8.00 -8.87
N PHE A 298 3.87 -7.18 -8.13
CA PHE A 298 3.28 -6.31 -7.13
C PHE A 298 2.79 -4.97 -7.68
N VAL A 299 3.08 -4.64 -8.94
CA VAL A 299 2.46 -3.50 -9.62
C VAL A 299 0.98 -3.79 -9.90
N VAL A 300 0.68 -5.02 -10.30
CA VAL A 300 -0.72 -5.46 -10.48
C VAL A 300 -1.48 -5.42 -9.16
N VAL A 301 -0.86 -5.88 -8.07
CA VAL A 301 -1.45 -5.85 -6.73
C VAL A 301 -1.68 -4.42 -6.25
N ASP A 302 -0.71 -3.53 -6.39
CA ASP A 302 -0.81 -2.12 -5.99
C ASP A 302 -1.94 -1.40 -6.74
N GLY A 303 -2.08 -1.63 -8.05
CA GLY A 303 -3.19 -1.10 -8.85
C GLY A 303 -4.55 -1.59 -8.37
N PHE A 304 -4.68 -2.88 -8.08
CA PHE A 304 -5.92 -3.47 -7.56
C PHE A 304 -6.28 -2.95 -6.16
N LEU A 305 -5.32 -2.93 -5.22
CA LEU A 305 -5.55 -2.44 -3.86
C LEU A 305 -5.88 -0.94 -3.85
N SER A 306 -5.21 -0.15 -4.70
CA SER A 306 -5.53 1.27 -4.89
C SER A 306 -6.97 1.46 -5.38
N PHE A 307 -7.45 0.60 -6.29
CA PHE A 307 -8.86 0.61 -6.69
C PHE A 307 -9.79 0.28 -5.52
N VAL A 308 -9.54 -0.80 -4.78
CA VAL A 308 -10.37 -1.19 -3.62
C VAL A 308 -10.47 -0.03 -2.62
N SER A 309 -9.35 0.61 -2.27
CA SER A 309 -9.35 1.76 -1.36
C SER A 309 -10.17 2.93 -1.93
N ARG A 310 -10.01 3.24 -3.22
CA ARG A 310 -10.75 4.35 -3.86
C ARG A 310 -12.26 4.11 -3.90
N CYS A 311 -12.73 2.87 -4.00
CA CYS A 311 -14.16 2.55 -3.88
C CYS A 311 -14.76 3.00 -2.54
N HIS A 312 -13.94 3.18 -1.50
CA HIS A 312 -14.36 3.56 -0.16
C HIS A 312 -13.80 4.91 0.30
N GLN A 313 -13.30 5.75 -0.63
CA GLN A 313 -12.63 6.99 -0.27
C GLN A 313 -13.48 7.88 0.65
N THR A 314 -14.79 7.99 0.37
CA THR A 314 -15.71 8.75 1.22
C THR A 314 -15.79 8.20 2.64
N GLU A 315 -15.87 6.88 2.80
CA GLU A 315 -15.89 6.26 4.13
C GLU A 315 -14.55 6.47 4.86
N ILE A 316 -13.43 6.28 4.15
CA ILE A 316 -12.09 6.54 4.68
C ILE A 316 -11.96 7.99 5.16
N ASP A 317 -12.44 8.95 4.37
CA ASP A 317 -12.36 10.37 4.72
C ASP A 317 -13.20 10.70 5.96
N ILE A 318 -14.38 10.09 6.11
CA ILE A 318 -15.22 10.20 7.31
C ILE A 318 -14.49 9.60 8.53
N LEU A 319 -13.95 8.39 8.40
CA LEU A 319 -13.24 7.71 9.48
C LEU A 319 -12.01 8.48 9.98
N LYS A 320 -11.36 9.24 9.09
CA LYS A 320 -10.19 10.07 9.41
C LYS A 320 -10.54 11.38 10.12
N GLN A 321 -11.79 11.83 10.04
CA GLN A 321 -12.20 13.10 10.65
C GLN A 321 -12.33 12.99 12.17
N ASN A 322 -11.91 14.03 12.89
CA ASN A 322 -12.11 14.13 14.33
C ASN A 322 -13.61 14.27 14.64
N SER A 323 -14.13 13.44 15.55
CA SER A 323 -15.53 13.52 15.99
C SER A 323 -15.90 14.82 16.70
N GLN A 324 -14.91 15.60 17.17
CA GLN A 324 -15.14 16.92 17.80
C GLN A 324 -15.59 18.02 16.81
N ASN A 325 -15.54 17.79 15.50
CA ASN A 325 -16.06 18.74 14.50
C ASN A 325 -17.56 18.57 14.22
N TYR A 326 -18.25 17.63 14.87
CA TYR A 326 -19.71 17.57 14.88
C TYR A 326 -20.28 18.58 15.90
N HIS A 327 -20.09 19.87 15.64
CA HIS A 327 -21.00 20.86 16.21
C HIS A 327 -22.31 20.74 15.43
N TYR A 328 -23.33 20.17 16.08
CA TYR A 328 -24.71 20.37 15.66
C TYR A 328 -25.01 21.86 15.80
N ASP A 329 -25.05 22.58 14.68
CA ASP A 329 -25.76 23.85 14.61
C ASP A 329 -27.25 23.52 14.85
N TYR A 330 -27.74 23.85 16.04
CA TYR A 330 -29.17 23.90 16.36
C TYR A 330 -29.71 25.29 16.07
#